data_AF-A0A529TWB4-F1
#
_entry.id   AF-A0A529TWB4-F1
#
_cell.length_a   1.000
_cell.length_b   1.000
_cell.length_c   1.000
_cell.angle_alpha   90.00
_cell.angle_beta   90.00
_cell.angle_gamma   90.00
#
_symmetry.space_group_name_H-M   'P 1'
#
loop_
_entity.id
_entity.type
_entity.pdbx_description
1 polymer ?
#
loop_
_entity_poly.entity_id
_entity_poly.type
_entity_poly.pdbx_seq_one_letter_code
_entity_poly.pdbx_strand_id
1 'polypeptide(L)'
;VVLQDRRRKFFHAVLSVSTGSGAFILDSLGNAVLRDSDLPDYVPLYSFSTDRAWIHGSKSGAQIADIAGGFATVAPGEGSPESSLASDMRQ
;
A
#
# COMPACT_ATOMS: atom_id res chain seq x y z
N VAL A 1 -7.02 -5.14 4.41
CA VAL A 1 -5.98 -4.66 3.47
C VAL A 1 -6.66 -3.77 2.45
N VAL A 2 -6.11 -2.61 2.16
CA VAL A 2 -6.55 -1.76 1.03
C VAL A 2 -5.53 -1.92 -0.09
N LEU A 3 -6.01 -2.21 -1.30
CA LEU A 3 -5.19 -2.57 -2.44
C LEU A 3 -5.70 -1.94 -3.74
N GLN A 4 -4.85 -1.92 -4.75
CA GLN A 4 -5.24 -1.64 -6.13
C GLN A 4 -5.49 -2.96 -6.87
N ASP A 5 -6.69 -3.13 -7.43
CA ASP A 5 -6.95 -4.15 -8.44
C ASP A 5 -6.50 -3.60 -9.80
N ARG A 6 -5.31 -3.99 -10.24
CA ARG A 6 -4.72 -3.49 -11.50
C ARG A 6 -5.47 -3.96 -12.75
N ARG A 7 -6.12 -5.12 -12.66
CA ARG A 7 -6.90 -5.69 -13.77
C ARG A 7 -8.19 -4.91 -13.98
N ARG A 8 -8.89 -4.59 -12.90
CA ARG A 8 -10.17 -3.85 -12.94
C ARG A 8 -10.02 -2.33 -12.81
N LYS A 9 -8.81 -1.85 -12.49
CA LYS A 9 -8.44 -0.44 -12.42
C LYS A 9 -9.18 0.36 -11.34
N PHE A 10 -9.35 -0.21 -10.15
CA PHE A 10 -9.86 0.52 -8.99
C PHE A 10 -9.17 0.09 -7.69
N PHE A 11 -9.46 0.81 -6.60
CA PHE A 11 -8.97 0.51 -5.26
C PHE A 11 -10.10 -0.04 -4.40
N HIS A 12 -9.83 -1.10 -3.64
CA HIS A 12 -10.80 -1.62 -2.67
C HIS A 12 -10.14 -2.28 -1.48
N ALA A 13 -10.97 -2.59 -0.49
CA ALA A 13 -10.56 -3.30 0.70
C ALA A 13 -10.93 -4.78 0.59
N VAL A 14 -10.01 -5.64 1.04
CA VAL A 14 -10.21 -7.08 1.24
C VAL A 14 -9.81 -7.48 2.65
N LEU A 15 -10.35 -8.59 3.13
CA LEU A 15 -9.86 -9.23 4.34
C LEU A 15 -8.75 -10.22 3.97
N SER A 16 -7.55 -10.02 4.52
CA SER A 16 -6.45 -10.98 4.43
C SER A 16 -6.34 -11.73 5.75
N VAL A 17 -6.33 -13.06 5.68
CA VAL A 17 -6.21 -13.95 6.84
C VAL A 17 -4.91 -14.74 6.72
N SER A 18 -3.96 -14.45 7.60
CA SER A 18 -2.73 -15.25 7.72
C SER A 18 -3.02 -16.56 8.46
N THR A 19 -2.59 -17.66 7.86
CA THR A 19 -2.65 -19.00 8.44
C THR A 19 -1.25 -19.62 8.43
N GLY A 20 -1.09 -20.81 9.00
CA GLY A 20 0.19 -21.54 8.93
C GLY A 20 0.64 -21.91 7.50
N SER A 21 -0.24 -21.85 6.51
CA SER A 21 0.04 -22.21 5.12
C SER A 21 0.08 -21.02 4.15
N GLY A 22 -0.02 -19.79 4.66
CA GLY A 22 0.02 -18.56 3.87
C GLY A 22 -1.14 -17.60 4.15
N ALA A 23 -1.24 -16.55 3.34
CA ALA A 23 -2.30 -15.55 3.42
C ALA A 23 -3.44 -15.86 2.44
N PHE A 24 -4.67 -15.85 2.93
CA PHE A 24 -5.87 -16.05 2.13
C PHE A 24 -6.69 -14.76 2.06
N ILE A 25 -7.24 -14.49 0.89
CA ILE A 25 -7.99 -13.28 0.58
C ILE A 25 -9.48 -13.62 0.50
N LEU A 26 -10.26 -12.92 1.34
CA LEU A 26 -11.71 -12.86 1.26
C LEU A 26 -12.08 -11.52 0.63
N ASP A 27 -12.75 -11.59 -0.52
CA ASP A 27 -13.11 -10.44 -1.34
C ASP A 27 -14.61 -10.38 -1.57
N SER A 28 -15.21 -9.19 -1.46
CA SER A 28 -16.61 -8.94 -1.79
C SER A 28 -16.96 -9.14 -3.27
N LEU A 29 -15.97 -9.20 -4.18
CA LEU A 29 -16.19 -9.32 -5.62
C LEU A 29 -16.46 -10.76 -6.09
N GLY A 30 -16.34 -11.76 -5.22
CA GLY A 30 -16.62 -13.16 -5.53
C GLY A 30 -16.52 -14.09 -4.32
N ASN A 31 -17.04 -15.31 -4.45
CA ASN A 31 -17.13 -16.25 -3.32
C ASN A 31 -15.90 -17.17 -3.14
N ALA A 32 -14.91 -17.08 -4.03
CA ALA A 32 -13.72 -17.90 -3.94
C ALA A 32 -12.74 -17.33 -2.91
N VAL A 33 -12.28 -18.17 -1.98
CA VAL A 33 -11.17 -17.85 -1.09
C VAL A 33 -9.88 -18.26 -1.79
N LEU A 34 -9.05 -17.28 -2.14
CA LEU A 34 -7.82 -17.48 -2.92
C LEU A 34 -6.61 -17.13 -2.07
N ARG A 35 -5.45 -17.73 -2.36
CA ARG A 35 -4.19 -17.27 -1.75
C ARG A 35 -3.79 -15.93 -2.34
N ASP A 36 -3.09 -15.11 -1.57
CA ASP A 36 -2.52 -13.86 -2.07
C ASP A 36 -1.62 -14.09 -3.30
N SER A 37 -0.84 -15.19 -3.31
CA SER A 37 -0.01 -15.61 -4.43
C SER A 37 -0.79 -15.88 -5.73
N ASP A 38 -2.08 -16.22 -5.63
CA ASP A 38 -2.94 -16.53 -6.77
C ASP A 38 -3.59 -15.25 -7.35
N LEU A 39 -3.32 -14.08 -6.76
CA LEU A 39 -3.89 -12.78 -7.12
C LEU A 39 -2.79 -11.75 -7.48
N PRO A 40 -2.00 -11.97 -8.56
CA PRO A 40 -0.85 -11.11 -8.88
C PRO A 40 -1.22 -9.67 -9.26
N ASP A 41 -2.47 -9.41 -9.65
CA ASP A 41 -2.96 -8.07 -9.97
C ASP A 41 -3.42 -7.28 -8.74
N TYR A 42 -3.45 -7.91 -7.56
CA TYR A 42 -3.84 -7.28 -6.30
C TYR A 42 -2.60 -6.69 -5.64
N VAL A 43 -2.43 -5.37 -5.76
CA VAL A 43 -1.26 -4.67 -5.21
C VAL A 43 -1.64 -4.01 -3.88
N PRO A 44 -1.18 -4.55 -2.74
CA PRO A 44 -1.50 -3.97 -1.44
C PRO A 44 -0.84 -2.60 -1.29
N LEU A 45 -1.58 -1.64 -0.74
CA LEU A 45 -1.10 -0.29 -0.44
C LEU A 45 -0.85 -0.14 1.06
N TYR A 46 -1.83 -0.54 1.87
CA TYR A 46 -1.72 -0.58 3.32
C TYR A 46 -2.66 -1.62 3.93
N SER A 47 -2.39 -2.03 5.17
CA SER A 47 -3.25 -2.94 5.92
C SER A 47 -3.33 -2.52 7.38
N PHE A 48 -4.37 -2.98 8.05
CA PHE A 48 -4.61 -2.77 9.47
C PHE A 48 -5.15 -4.06 10.08
N SER A 49 -4.72 -4.34 11.31
CA SER A 49 -5.27 -5.32 12.24
C SER A 49 -5.91 -4.59 13.41
N THR A 50 -6.32 -5.34 14.44
CA THR A 50 -6.87 -4.78 15.68
C THR A 50 -5.94 -3.76 16.35
N ASP A 51 -4.63 -4.00 16.33
CA ASP A 51 -3.63 -3.28 17.12
C ASP A 51 -2.50 -2.65 16.28
N ARG A 52 -2.43 -2.95 14.97
CA ARG A 52 -1.30 -2.57 14.11
C ARG A 52 -1.76 -2.15 12.74
N ALA A 53 -0.90 -1.39 12.06
CA ALA A 53 -1.05 -1.06 10.66
C ALA A 53 0.29 -1.16 9.92
N TRP A 54 0.23 -1.44 8.62
CA TRP A 54 1.38 -1.56 7.74
C TRP A 54 1.16 -0.75 6.46
N ILE A 55 2.16 0.02 6.05
CA ILE A 55 2.22 0.61 4.70
C ILE A 55 3.08 -0.32 3.85
N HIS A 56 2.59 -0.69 2.67
CA HIS A 56 3.27 -1.62 1.78
C HIS A 56 4.08 -0.81 0.76
N GLY A 57 5.41 -0.88 0.84
CA GLY A 57 6.31 -0.28 -0.14
C GLY A 57 6.75 -1.26 -1.22
N SER A 58 7.19 -0.75 -2.37
CA SER A 58 7.94 -1.54 -3.35
C SER A 58 9.42 -1.66 -2.92
N LYS A 59 10.05 -2.82 -3.18
CA LYS A 59 11.49 -3.01 -2.91
C LYS A 59 12.32 -2.07 -3.80
N SER A 60 13.37 -1.53 -3.21
CA SER A 60 14.13 -0.33 -3.61
C SER A 60 14.53 -0.22 -5.10
N GLY A 61 14.42 1.01 -5.61
CA GLY A 61 14.73 1.43 -6.99
C GLY A 61 13.91 2.67 -7.39
N ALA A 62 12.75 2.87 -6.77
CA ALA A 62 12.07 4.15 -6.76
C ALA A 62 12.86 5.10 -5.85
N GLN A 63 13.17 6.31 -6.31
CA GLN A 63 13.65 7.39 -5.46
C GLN A 63 12.65 7.53 -4.30
N ILE A 64 13.06 7.14 -3.09
CA ILE A 64 12.38 7.61 -1.89
C ILE A 64 12.63 9.12 -1.89
N ALA A 65 11.58 9.91 -2.01
CA ALA A 65 11.69 11.35 -1.85
C ALA A 65 12.47 11.61 -0.55
N ASP A 66 13.57 12.33 -0.65
CA ASP A 66 14.35 12.71 0.52
C ASP A 66 13.41 13.50 1.44
N ILE A 67 13.05 12.90 2.58
CA ILE A 67 12.25 13.58 3.59
C ILE A 67 13.21 14.56 4.24
N ALA A 68 13.13 15.84 3.88
CA ALA A 68 13.89 16.89 4.55
C ALA A 68 13.64 16.80 6.07
N GLY A 69 14.66 16.39 6.83
CA GLY A 69 14.58 16.21 8.30
C GLY A 69 14.50 14.76 8.80
N GLY A 70 14.30 13.77 7.92
CA GLY A 70 14.24 12.34 8.26
C GLY A 70 12.90 11.89 8.88
N PHE A 71 12.78 10.60 9.19
CA PHE A 71 11.52 10.01 9.72
C PHE A 71 11.06 10.58 11.06
N ALA A 72 11.96 11.21 11.83
CA ALA A 72 11.65 11.78 13.13
C ALA A 72 10.77 13.05 13.05
N THR A 73 10.74 13.71 11.89
CA THR A 73 9.97 14.94 11.67
C THR A 73 8.60 14.74 11.02
N VAL A 74 8.21 13.50 10.70
CA VAL A 74 6.89 13.20 10.13
C VAL A 74 5.92 12.85 11.26
N ALA A 75 4.84 13.62 11.41
CA ALA A 75 3.84 13.30 12.42
C ALA A 75 3.02 12.05 11.99
N PRO A 76 2.56 11.22 12.94
CA PRO A 76 1.70 10.09 12.62
C PRO A 76 0.43 10.54 11.88
N GLY A 77 0.29 10.15 10.61
CA GLY A 77 -0.90 10.40 9.78
C GLY A 77 -0.73 11.37 8.61
N GLU A 78 0.42 12.04 8.45
CA GLU A 78 0.58 13.10 7.44
C GLU A 78 0.91 12.62 6.02
N GLY A 79 1.33 11.36 5.83
CA GLY A 79 1.86 10.91 4.53
C GLY A 79 3.14 11.67 4.13
N SER A 80 3.90 11.15 3.17
CA SER A 80 5.02 11.95 2.62
C SER A 80 4.43 13.18 1.93
N PRO A 81 4.93 14.41 2.17
CA PRO A 81 4.44 15.58 1.45
C PRO A 81 4.63 15.33 -0.04
N GLU A 82 3.56 15.55 -0.81
CA GLU A 82 3.61 15.48 -2.26
C GLU A 82 4.68 16.45 -2.76
N SER A 83 5.62 15.97 -3.58
CA SER A 83 6.46 16.85 -4.37
C SER A 83 5.60 17.44 -5.49
N SER A 84 4.84 18.49 -5.17
CA SER A 84 4.17 19.30 -6.19
C SER A 84 5.23 20.16 -6.87
N LEU A 85 5.42 19.89 -8.16
CA LEU A 85 6.19 20.66 -9.12
C LEU A 85 6.23 22.17 -8.82
N ALA A 86 7.43 22.69 -8.57
CA ALA A 86 7.76 24.10 -8.76
C ALA A 86 9.16 24.21 -9.37
N SER A 87 9.38 23.54 -10.50
CA SER A 87 10.42 23.95 -11.45
C SER A 87 9.85 25.10 -12.28
N ASP A 88 9.79 26.28 -11.68
CA ASP A 88 9.94 27.54 -12.38
C ASP A 88 10.14 28.64 -11.33
N MET A 89 11.37 29.14 -11.22
CA MET A 89 11.69 30.57 -11.33
C MET A 89 13.11 30.87 -10.79
N ARG A 90 14.00 31.25 -11.72
CA ARG A 90 15.25 32.04 -11.58
C ARG A 90 16.46 31.36 -10.92
N GLN A 91 17.50 31.10 -11.72
CA GLN A 91 18.54 32.08 -12.07
C GLN A 91 19.15 31.75 -13.43
#